data_AF-A0A7Y5NJK4-F1
#
_entry.id   AF-A0A7Y5NJK4-F1
#
_cell.length_a   1.000
_cell.length_b   1.000
_cell.length_c   1.000
_cell.angle_alpha   90.00
_cell.angle_beta   90.00
_cell.angle_gamma   90.00
#
_symmetry.space_group_name_H-M   'P 1'
#
loop_
_entity.id
_entity.type
_entity.pdbx_description
1 polymer ?
#
loop_
_entity_poly.entity_id
_entity_poly.type
_entity_poly.pdbx_seq_one_letter_code
_entity_poly.pdbx_strand_id
1 'polypeptide(L)' 'MTATVSDNAVAAEAAGGVGRISRIIGPVVDVEFPVDAMPDQYNLLTTEV' A
#
# COMPACT_ATOMS: atom_id res chain seq x y z
N MET A 1 8.97 10.03 -29.74
CA MET A 1 7.61 9.47 -29.62
C MET A 1 7.33 9.33 -28.14
N THR A 2 6.61 10.28 -27.55
CA THR A 2 6.37 10.32 -26.11
C THR A 2 4.87 10.14 -25.91
N ALA A 3 4.45 8.97 -25.47
CA ALA A 3 3.06 8.67 -25.15
C ALA A 3 2.86 8.89 -23.65
N THR A 4 2.06 9.89 -23.29
CA THR A 4 1.50 10.02 -21.95
C THR A 4 0.30 9.10 -21.86
N VAL A 5 0.42 8.00 -21.12
CA VAL A 5 -0.73 7.17 -20.73
C VAL A 5 -1.32 7.80 -19.46
N SER A 6 -2.53 8.33 -19.57
CA SER A 6 -3.34 8.77 -18.44
C SER A 6 -4.43 7.74 -18.19
N ASP A 7 -4.05 6.61 -17.60
CA ASP A 7 -5.01 5.59 -17.18
C ASP A 7 -5.53 5.98 -15.79
N ASN A 8 -6.60 6.77 -15.77
CA ASN A 8 -7.37 7.04 -14.55
C ASN A 8 -8.47 5.96 -14.39
N ALA A 9 -8.06 4.71 -14.27
CA ALA A 9 -8.95 3.62 -13.90
C ALA A 9 -9.00 3.56 -12.36
N VAL A 10 -10.05 4.11 -11.77
CA VAL A 10 -10.33 3.94 -10.34
C VAL A 10 -10.79 2.50 -10.15
N ALA A 11 -9.84 1.59 -9.91
CA ALA A 11 -10.13 0.24 -9.50
C ALA A 11 -10.85 0.29 -8.13
N ALA A 12 -11.94 -0.48 -8.00
CA ALA A 12 -12.65 -0.58 -6.73
C ALA A 12 -11.68 -1.00 -5.62
N GLU A 13 -11.68 -0.29 -4.49
CA GLU A 13 -10.84 -0.59 -3.33
C GLU A 13 -11.16 -2.01 -2.82
N ALA A 14 -10.33 -2.98 -3.19
CA ALA A 14 -10.36 -4.29 -2.56
C ALA A 14 -10.06 -4.08 -1.06
N ALA A 15 -10.79 -4.75 -0.18
CA ALA A 15 -10.50 -4.72 1.24
C ALA A 15 -9.04 -5.16 1.45
N GLY A 16 -8.19 -4.23 1.87
CA GLY A 16 -6.76 -4.45 2.05
C GLY A 16 -6.48 -5.50 3.12
N GLY A 17 -5.31 -6.13 3.06
CA GLY A 17 -4.82 -7.03 4.10
C GLY A 17 -4.52 -6.30 5.41
N VAL A 18 -4.53 -7.04 6.53
CA VAL A 18 -4.03 -6.53 7.82
C VAL A 18 -2.58 -6.98 8.00
N GLY A 19 -1.69 -6.00 8.11
CA GLY A 19 -0.26 -6.21 8.39
C GLY A 19 0.10 -6.02 9.86
N ARG A 20 1.39 -6.14 10.17
CA ARG A 20 1.95 -5.85 11.51
C ARG A 20 3.18 -4.97 11.40
N ILE A 21 3.29 -3.97 12.27
CA ILE A 21 4.48 -3.12 12.37
C ILE A 21 5.65 -3.98 12.88
N SER A 22 6.70 -4.12 12.08
CA SER A 22 7.89 -4.88 12.46
C SER A 22 9.01 -3.96 12.96
N ARG A 23 9.10 -2.74 12.42
CA ARG A 23 10.12 -1.75 12.83
C ARG A 23 9.63 -0.31 12.65
N ILE A 24 10.11 0.56 13.54
CA ILE A 24 9.93 2.00 13.46
C ILE A 24 11.31 2.67 13.40
N ILE A 25 11.58 3.42 12.33
CA ILE A 25 12.80 4.22 12.13
C ILE A 25 12.38 5.66 11.87
N GLY A 26 12.15 6.42 12.94
CA GLY A 26 11.64 7.80 12.83
C GLY A 26 10.29 7.82 12.10
N PRO A 27 10.12 8.57 11.00
CA PRO A 27 8.88 8.60 10.23
C PRO A 27 8.71 7.40 9.29
N VAL A 28 9.73 6.56 9.12
CA VAL A 28 9.67 5.36 8.27
C VAL A 28 9.27 4.17 9.13
N VAL A 29 8.28 3.41 8.66
CA VAL A 29 7.76 2.22 9.33
C VAL A 29 7.83 1.03 8.39
N ASP A 30 8.50 -0.03 8.83
CA ASP A 30 8.52 -1.31 8.13
C ASP A 30 7.29 -2.12 8.60
N VAL A 31 6.47 -2.60 7.65
CA VAL A 31 5.23 -3.35 7.91
C VAL A 31 5.26 -4.68 7.17
N GLU A 32 4.93 -5.77 7.87
CA GLU A 32 4.85 -7.12 7.31
C GLU A 32 3.40 -7.46 6.92
N PHE A 33 3.22 -8.00 5.71
CA PHE A 33 1.94 -8.49 5.20
C PHE A 33 2.06 -9.95 4.76
N PRO A 34 0.95 -10.72 4.80
CA PRO A 34 0.84 -11.98 4.08
C PRO A 34 1.16 -11.80 2.58
N VAL A 35 1.72 -12.84 1.96
CA VAL A 35 2.16 -12.80 0.55
C VAL A 35 1.03 -12.52 -0.43
N ASP A 36 -0.17 -12.98 -0.13
CA ASP A 36 -1.40 -12.83 -0.90
C ASP A 36 -2.14 -11.51 -0.61
N ALA A 37 -1.66 -10.74 0.37
CA ALA A 37 -2.29 -9.51 0.83
C ALA A 37 -1.30 -8.32 0.86
N MET A 38 -0.25 -8.39 0.04
CA MET A 38 0.72 -7.31 -0.12
C MET A 38 0.05 -6.11 -0.78
N PRO A 39 0.10 -4.91 -0.18
CA PRO A 39 -0.45 -3.71 -0.81
C PRO A 39 0.40 -3.26 -2.00
N ASP A 40 -0.26 -2.69 -3.01
CA ASP A 40 0.42 -2.03 -4.12
C ASP A 40 1.18 -0.78 -3.65
N GLN A 41 2.19 -0.40 -4.43
CA GLN A 41 2.97 0.80 -4.15
C GLN A 41 2.08 2.04 -4.18
N TYR A 42 2.29 2.95 -3.21
CA TYR A 42 1.51 4.18 -3.01
C TYR A 42 0.09 4.00 -2.45
N ASN A 43 -0.32 2.80 -2.06
CA ASN A 43 -1.55 2.62 -1.29
C ASN A 43 -1.42 3.26 0.11
N LEU A 44 -2.50 3.89 0.56
CA LEU A 44 -2.61 4.41 1.91
C LEU A 44 -2.74 3.25 2.91
N LEU A 45 -1.99 3.32 4.01
CA LEU A 45 -2.13 2.41 5.14
C LEU A 45 -2.62 3.17 6.35
N THR A 46 -3.61 2.63 7.05
CA THR A 46 -4.16 3.20 8.29
C THR A 46 -3.78 2.34 9.49
N THR A 47 -3.55 2.97 10.65
CA THR A 47 -3.30 2.28 11.91
C THR A 47 -4.07 2.97 13.02
N GLU A 48 -4.44 2.20 14.05
CA GLU A 48 -5.08 2.67 15.27
C GLU A 48 -4.17 2.40 16.47
N VAL A 49 -4.48 2.99 17.63
CA VAL A 49 -3.77 2.81 18.91
C VAL A 49 -4.49 1.79 19.78
#